data_AF-A0A4P1RTW8-F1
#
_entry.id   AF-A0A4P1RTW8-F1
#
_cell.length_a   1.000
_cell.length_b   1.000
_cell.length_c   1.000
_cell.angle_alpha   90.00
_cell.angle_beta   90.00
_cell.angle_gamma   90.00
#
_symmetry.space_group_name_H-M   'P 1'
#
loop_
_entity.id
_entity.type
_entity.pdbx_description
1 polymer ?
#
loop_
_entity_poly.entity_id
_entity_poly.type
_entity_poly.pdbx_seq_one_letter_code
_entity_poly.pdbx_strand_id
1 'polypeptide(L)'
;MEGVAVLGGNVSSSLFLRSPPSKTTTTIIRATRHHQQPLTAFPSKSHLFYSSTSRPFPKTRCTNQSTNGTFLPHVIASLEQVDQTYIMVKPDGVQRGLVGEIITRFEKKGFKLTGLKLFQCSKDLAEEHYKDLKGKSFFPKLIDYVTSGPVVCMAWEGVGVVASARKLIGSTDPLKAEPGTIRGDLAVQTGRNVVHGSDSPENGKREIGLWFNEAEIVQWTPAQAAWLRE
;
A
#
# COMPACT_ATOMS: atom_id res chain seq x y z
N MET A 1 43.27 54.00 -27.42
CA MET A 1 43.22 55.47 -27.55
C MET A 1 41.77 55.87 -27.39
N GLU A 2 41.52 56.84 -26.49
CA GLU A 2 40.22 57.47 -26.14
C GLU A 2 39.28 56.56 -25.32
N GLY A 3 38.96 56.80 -24.03
CA GLY A 3 38.69 58.06 -23.31
C GLY A 3 37.28 58.52 -23.69
N VAL A 4 36.24 58.61 -22.86
CA VAL A 4 35.97 59.49 -21.70
C VAL A 4 34.51 59.12 -21.28
N ALA A 5 34.20 58.65 -20.07
CA ALA A 5 33.75 59.40 -18.87
C ALA A 5 32.43 60.22 -19.12
N VAL A 6 31.30 60.13 -18.38
CA VAL A 6 31.04 60.68 -17.02
C VAL A 6 29.50 60.88 -16.83
N LEU A 7 29.00 60.70 -15.59
CA LEU A 7 27.75 61.18 -14.92
C LEU A 7 26.37 60.70 -15.47
N GLY A 8 25.37 60.32 -14.68
CA GLY A 8 25.03 60.61 -13.27
C GLY A 8 23.65 61.31 -13.23
N GLY A 9 22.73 60.88 -12.35
CA GLY A 9 21.57 61.71 -11.97
C GLY A 9 20.22 61.02 -11.79
N ASN A 10 19.85 60.86 -10.52
CA ASN A 10 18.52 60.53 -9.98
C ASN A 10 17.49 61.65 -10.25
N VAL A 11 16.22 61.32 -10.53
CA VAL A 11 15.08 62.18 -10.12
C VAL A 11 13.86 61.33 -9.77
N SER A 12 13.35 61.58 -8.56
CA SER A 12 12.11 61.07 -7.98
C SER A 12 10.89 61.77 -8.60
N SER A 13 9.77 61.07 -8.76
CA SER A 13 8.41 61.66 -8.80
C SER A 13 7.34 60.59 -8.59
N SER A 14 6.80 60.59 -7.38
CA SER A 14 5.54 59.97 -6.96
C SER A 14 4.34 60.55 -7.69
N LEU A 15 3.36 59.73 -8.09
CA LEU A 15 1.96 60.14 -8.12
C LEU A 15 1.04 58.96 -7.79
N PHE A 16 0.17 59.24 -6.82
CA PHE A 16 -0.88 58.43 -6.22
C PHE A 16 -2.03 58.12 -7.17
N LEU A 17 -2.88 57.15 -6.75
CA LEU A 17 -4.35 57.03 -6.88
C LEU A 17 -4.72 55.61 -7.32
N ARG A 18 -5.71 54.88 -6.79
CA ARG A 18 -6.59 54.96 -5.61
C ARG A 18 -7.38 53.63 -5.64
N SER A 19 -7.48 52.91 -4.53
CA SER A 19 -8.46 51.81 -4.34
C SER A 19 -9.88 52.39 -4.22
N PRO A 20 -10.97 51.63 -4.51
CA PRO A 20 -11.84 51.09 -3.44
C PRO A 20 -12.68 49.85 -3.88
N PRO A 21 -13.68 49.36 -3.11
CA PRO A 21 -13.63 48.88 -1.73
C PRO A 21 -14.23 47.46 -1.54
N SER A 22 -14.05 46.97 -0.31
CA SER A 22 -14.57 45.73 0.29
C SER A 22 -16.10 45.59 0.34
N LYS A 23 -16.59 44.35 0.28
CA LYS A 23 -17.88 43.95 0.86
C LYS A 23 -17.70 42.78 1.82
N THR A 24 -17.81 43.10 3.11
CA THR A 24 -17.95 42.18 4.22
C THR A 24 -19.43 41.84 4.36
N THR A 25 -19.79 40.57 4.27
CA THR A 25 -21.15 40.09 4.59
C THR A 25 -21.07 39.17 5.80
N THR A 26 -21.48 39.71 6.94
CA THR A 26 -21.84 38.97 8.15
C THR A 26 -23.29 38.57 8.03
N THR A 27 -23.64 37.27 8.07
CA THR A 27 -25.00 36.82 8.41
C THR A 27 -25.01 35.39 8.96
N ILE A 28 -25.21 35.30 10.28
CA ILE A 28 -26.09 34.39 11.04
C ILE A 28 -25.77 32.88 11.01
N ILE A 29 -25.15 32.44 12.11
CA ILE A 29 -25.18 31.07 12.63
C ILE A 29 -26.62 30.79 13.10
N ARG A 30 -27.30 29.85 12.43
CA ARG A 30 -28.57 29.29 12.91
C ARG A 30 -28.28 27.92 13.52
N ALA A 31 -28.15 27.89 14.84
CA ALA A 31 -28.05 26.66 15.62
C ALA A 31 -29.36 25.86 15.48
N THR A 32 -29.30 24.72 14.80
CA THR A 32 -30.37 23.73 14.81
C THR A 32 -30.28 22.91 16.09
N ARG A 33 -31.37 22.90 16.84
CA ARG A 33 -31.53 22.16 18.11
C ARG A 33 -31.26 20.67 17.90
N HIS A 34 -30.32 20.13 18.66
CA HIS A 34 -30.24 18.70 18.94
C HIS A 34 -31.56 18.22 19.58
N HIS A 35 -32.29 17.37 18.88
CA HIS A 35 -33.34 16.54 19.48
C HIS A 35 -32.71 15.18 19.79
N GLN A 36 -32.12 15.06 20.98
CA GLN A 36 -31.73 13.77 21.54
C GLN A 36 -33.00 13.06 22.01
N GLN A 37 -33.37 11.96 21.36
CA GLN A 37 -34.30 11.00 21.93
C GLN A 37 -33.50 9.99 22.79
N PRO A 38 -33.92 9.72 24.04
CA PRO A 38 -33.24 8.74 24.87
C PRO A 38 -33.60 7.32 24.43
N LEU A 39 -32.57 6.50 24.20
CA LEU A 39 -32.68 5.06 24.01
C LEU A 39 -33.14 4.42 25.32
N THR A 40 -34.35 3.85 25.33
CA THR A 40 -34.81 3.01 26.45
C THR A 40 -34.25 1.60 26.31
N ALA A 41 -33.50 1.18 27.32
CA ALA A 41 -32.96 -0.16 27.49
C ALA A 41 -34.08 -1.19 27.71
N PHE A 42 -34.05 -2.30 26.97
CA PHE A 42 -34.85 -3.48 27.27
C PHE A 42 -34.12 -4.35 28.32
N PRO A 43 -34.76 -4.71 29.45
CA PRO A 43 -34.16 -5.64 30.40
C PRO A 43 -34.23 -7.09 29.90
N SER A 44 -33.06 -7.73 29.88
CA SER A 44 -32.89 -9.18 29.75
C SER A 44 -33.44 -9.91 30.97
N LYS A 45 -34.32 -10.89 30.76
CA LYS A 45 -34.64 -11.97 31.70
C LYS A 45 -35.27 -13.15 30.95
N SER A 46 -34.56 -14.26 30.88
CA SER A 46 -35.01 -15.52 31.49
C SER A 46 -34.04 -16.66 31.19
N HIS A 47 -33.47 -17.17 32.28
CA HIS A 47 -32.86 -18.48 32.37
C HIS A 47 -33.91 -19.56 32.10
N LEU A 48 -33.59 -20.53 31.25
CA LEU A 48 -34.19 -21.86 31.32
C LEU A 48 -33.07 -22.89 31.36
N PHE A 49 -32.80 -23.31 32.59
CA PHE A 49 -32.14 -24.55 32.92
C PHE A 49 -32.98 -25.71 32.36
N TYR A 50 -32.34 -26.66 31.66
CA TYR A 50 -32.84 -28.02 31.56
C TYR A 50 -31.86 -28.96 32.24
N SER A 51 -32.35 -29.61 33.28
CA SER A 51 -31.63 -30.59 34.09
C SER A 51 -31.61 -31.96 33.42
N SER A 52 -30.40 -32.53 33.37
CA SER A 52 -30.03 -33.94 33.62
C SER A 52 -31.01 -35.07 33.32
N THR A 53 -30.57 -36.03 32.52
CA THR A 53 -30.48 -37.43 32.97
C THR A 53 -29.34 -38.17 32.26
N SER A 54 -28.35 -38.60 33.03
CA SER A 54 -27.31 -39.57 32.68
C SER A 54 -27.85 -41.00 32.69
N ARG A 55 -27.54 -41.81 31.67
CA ARG A 55 -27.62 -43.29 31.72
C ARG A 55 -26.40 -43.93 31.03
N PRO A 56 -26.01 -45.16 31.42
CA PRO A 56 -24.62 -45.62 31.32
C PRO A 56 -24.32 -46.44 30.06
N PHE A 57 -23.03 -46.44 29.73
CA PHE A 57 -22.33 -47.18 28.65
C PHE A 57 -22.64 -48.69 28.58
N PRO A 58 -22.57 -49.26 27.37
CA PRO A 58 -21.97 -50.58 27.16
C PRO A 58 -20.58 -50.45 26.52
N LYS A 59 -19.61 -51.17 27.08
CA LYS A 59 -18.29 -51.40 26.47
C LYS A 59 -18.46 -52.34 25.28
N THR A 60 -17.92 -51.96 24.11
CA THR A 60 -17.70 -52.90 23.01
C THR A 60 -16.32 -52.68 22.41
N ARG A 61 -15.45 -53.64 22.74
CA ARG A 61 -14.34 -54.26 22.01
C ARG A 61 -13.64 -53.44 20.91
N CYS A 62 -12.34 -53.21 21.12
CA CYS A 62 -11.38 -52.80 20.11
C CYS A 62 -11.34 -53.78 18.92
N THR A 63 -11.41 -53.24 17.71
CA THR A 63 -10.92 -53.87 16.49
C THR A 63 -10.11 -52.84 15.71
N ASN A 64 -8.84 -53.18 15.42
CA ASN A 64 -7.95 -52.43 14.55
C ASN A 64 -8.63 -52.14 13.21
N GLN A 65 -8.81 -50.85 12.88
CA GLN A 65 -9.09 -50.42 11.52
C GLN A 65 -8.21 -49.22 11.19
N SER A 66 -7.32 -49.46 10.22
CA SER A 66 -6.70 -48.56 9.26
C SER A 66 -6.58 -47.08 9.66
N THR A 67 -5.35 -46.61 9.80
CA THR A 67 -5.00 -45.18 9.87
C THR A 67 -5.37 -44.47 8.56
N ASN A 68 -6.65 -44.15 8.40
CA ASN A 68 -7.06 -43.08 7.50
C ASN A 68 -6.74 -41.78 8.24
N GLY A 69 -5.62 -41.16 7.86
CA GLY A 69 -5.16 -39.90 8.45
C GLY A 69 -6.31 -38.91 8.51
N THR A 70 -6.58 -38.41 9.71
CA THR A 70 -7.46 -37.27 9.94
C THR A 70 -6.87 -36.08 9.18
N PHE A 71 -7.42 -35.79 8.00
CA PHE A 71 -7.12 -34.56 7.27
C PHE A 71 -7.71 -33.41 8.09
N LEU A 72 -6.84 -32.75 8.87
CA LEU A 72 -7.16 -31.55 9.62
C LEU A 72 -6.75 -30.34 8.76
N PRO A 73 -7.62 -29.80 7.88
CA PRO A 73 -7.26 -28.69 7.01
C PRO A 73 -6.74 -27.47 7.79
N HIS A 74 -7.29 -27.22 8.99
CA HIS A 74 -6.85 -26.13 9.87
C HIS A 74 -5.38 -26.25 10.33
N VAL A 75 -4.85 -27.47 10.51
CA VAL A 75 -3.44 -27.66 10.92
C VAL A 75 -2.50 -27.42 9.73
N ILE A 76 -2.96 -27.71 8.52
CA ILE A 76 -2.20 -27.48 7.27
C ILE A 76 -2.19 -25.98 6.92
N ALA A 77 -3.31 -25.27 7.10
CA ALA A 77 -3.42 -23.83 6.86
C ALA A 77 -2.52 -23.00 7.80
N SER A 78 -2.39 -23.41 9.07
CA SER A 78 -1.49 -22.77 10.04
C SER A 78 0.01 -22.96 9.75
N LEU A 79 0.37 -23.81 8.79
CA LEU A 79 1.75 -24.05 8.37
C LEU A 79 2.10 -23.34 7.04
N GLU A 80 1.20 -22.55 6.48
CA GLU A 80 1.48 -21.82 5.25
C GLU A 80 2.55 -20.75 5.45
N GLN A 81 3.58 -20.80 4.61
CA GLN A 81 4.71 -19.87 4.70
C GLN A 81 4.24 -18.45 4.36
N VAL A 82 4.36 -17.56 5.34
CA VAL A 82 4.10 -16.13 5.17
C VAL A 82 5.34 -15.49 4.57
N ASP A 83 5.18 -14.93 3.38
CA ASP A 83 6.24 -14.20 2.67
C ASP A 83 6.04 -12.69 2.78
N GLN A 84 7.08 -11.96 2.42
CA GLN A 84 7.05 -10.52 2.25
C GLN A 84 7.50 -10.15 0.84
N THR A 85 6.91 -9.10 0.28
CA THR A 85 7.26 -8.58 -1.04
C THR A 85 7.45 -7.07 -0.97
N TYR A 86 8.41 -6.58 -1.76
CA TYR A 86 8.60 -5.15 -1.96
C TYR A 86 7.77 -4.70 -3.16
N ILE A 87 6.97 -3.64 -2.94
CA ILE A 87 6.20 -2.98 -3.99
C ILE A 87 6.61 -1.52 -4.02
N MET A 88 6.82 -0.96 -5.20
CA MET A 88 7.19 0.45 -5.35
C MET A 88 6.31 1.12 -6.39
N VAL A 89 5.61 2.19 -6.00
CA VAL A 89 5.01 3.11 -6.96
C VAL A 89 6.13 3.98 -7.53
N LYS A 90 6.31 3.90 -8.84
CA LYS A 90 7.36 4.62 -9.59
C LYS A 90 7.01 6.11 -9.71
N PRO A 91 7.97 6.96 -10.15
CA PRO A 91 7.73 8.41 -10.19
C PRO A 91 6.52 8.81 -11.04
N ASP A 92 6.27 8.12 -12.15
CA ASP A 92 5.09 8.33 -12.98
C ASP A 92 3.77 8.04 -12.25
N GLY A 93 3.72 6.99 -11.42
CA GLY A 93 2.56 6.65 -10.60
C GLY A 93 2.28 7.71 -9.54
N VAL A 94 3.33 8.28 -8.93
CA VAL A 94 3.20 9.39 -7.97
C VAL A 94 2.71 10.66 -8.67
N GLN A 95 3.36 11.06 -9.77
CA GLN A 95 3.00 12.26 -10.54
C GLN A 95 1.55 12.22 -11.07
N ARG A 96 1.03 11.02 -11.34
CA ARG A 96 -0.36 10.82 -11.82
C ARG A 96 -1.38 10.64 -10.70
N GLY A 97 -0.99 10.73 -9.44
CA GLY A 97 -1.90 10.59 -8.30
C GLY A 97 -2.44 9.18 -8.09
N LEU A 98 -1.71 8.13 -8.52
CA LEU A 98 -2.17 6.74 -8.48
C LEU A 98 -1.83 5.99 -7.19
N VAL A 99 -1.19 6.65 -6.21
CA VAL A 99 -0.72 6.02 -4.97
C VAL A 99 -1.87 5.37 -4.21
N GLY A 100 -2.96 6.11 -3.97
CA GLY A 100 -4.12 5.59 -3.23
C GLY A 100 -4.80 4.43 -3.94
N GLU A 101 -4.97 4.52 -5.26
CA GLU A 101 -5.56 3.44 -6.07
C GLU A 101 -4.73 2.15 -5.96
N ILE A 102 -3.40 2.26 -6.10
CA ILE A 102 -2.51 1.09 -6.01
C ILE A 102 -2.56 0.46 -4.61
N ILE A 103 -2.45 1.25 -3.55
CA ILE A 103 -2.53 0.75 -2.16
C ILE A 103 -3.88 0.05 -1.94
N THR A 104 -4.98 0.68 -2.35
CA THR A 104 -6.34 0.16 -2.20
C THR A 104 -6.50 -1.23 -2.80
N ARG A 105 -5.84 -1.53 -3.93
CA ARG A 105 -5.92 -2.86 -4.54
C ARG A 105 -5.27 -3.94 -3.68
N PHE A 106 -4.15 -3.66 -3.03
CA PHE A 106 -3.51 -4.60 -2.10
C PHE A 106 -4.28 -4.74 -0.78
N GLU A 107 -4.82 -3.64 -0.24
CA GLU A 107 -5.65 -3.68 0.97
C GLU A 107 -6.93 -4.50 0.75
N LYS A 108 -7.66 -4.23 -0.33
CA LYS A 108 -8.88 -4.98 -0.70
C LYS A 108 -8.61 -6.45 -0.97
N LYS A 109 -7.39 -6.79 -1.40
CA LYS A 109 -6.98 -8.19 -1.59
C LYS A 109 -6.77 -8.92 -0.26
N GLY A 110 -6.52 -8.20 0.83
CA GLY A 110 -6.33 -8.74 2.17
C GLY A 110 -4.87 -8.90 2.60
N PHE A 111 -3.91 -8.33 1.87
CA PHE A 111 -2.51 -8.35 2.30
C PHE A 111 -2.26 -7.36 3.45
N LYS A 112 -1.29 -7.68 4.31
CA LYS A 112 -0.91 -6.84 5.44
C LYS A 112 0.17 -5.85 5.00
N LEU A 113 -0.08 -4.55 5.13
CA LEU A 113 0.93 -3.51 4.95
C LEU A 113 1.84 -3.45 6.18
N THR A 114 3.15 -3.64 6.01
CA THR A 114 4.13 -3.63 7.11
C THR A 114 5.12 -2.47 7.03
N GLY A 115 5.26 -1.83 5.86
CA GLY A 115 6.10 -0.64 5.68
C GLY A 115 5.56 0.24 4.56
N LEU A 116 5.60 1.56 4.76
CA LEU A 116 5.14 2.55 3.78
C LEU A 116 5.94 3.84 3.96
N LYS A 117 6.60 4.32 2.89
CA LYS A 117 7.24 5.65 2.88
C LYS A 117 7.27 6.28 1.50
N LEU A 118 7.13 7.61 1.48
CA LEU A 118 7.47 8.43 0.31
C LEU A 118 8.98 8.71 0.36
N PHE A 119 9.68 8.41 -0.71
CA PHE A 119 11.15 8.43 -0.72
C PHE A 119 11.70 8.99 -2.02
N GLN A 120 12.74 9.82 -1.93
CA GLN A 120 13.51 10.28 -3.08
C GLN A 120 14.72 9.36 -3.25
N CYS A 121 14.71 8.53 -4.28
CA CYS A 121 15.75 7.52 -4.49
C CYS A 121 17.08 8.17 -4.94
N SER A 122 18.18 7.74 -4.32
CA SER A 122 19.52 8.09 -4.79
C SER A 122 19.93 7.20 -5.98
N LYS A 123 20.90 7.67 -6.77
CA LYS A 123 21.42 6.92 -7.91
C LYS A 123 22.04 5.59 -7.47
N ASP A 124 22.85 5.60 -6.42
CA ASP A 124 23.52 4.40 -5.90
C ASP A 124 22.53 3.32 -5.45
N LEU A 125 21.45 3.75 -4.76
CA LEU A 125 20.41 2.82 -4.32
C LEU A 125 19.65 2.22 -5.51
N ALA A 126 19.33 3.05 -6.52
CA ALA A 126 18.69 2.58 -7.74
C ALA A 126 19.57 1.59 -8.52
N GLU A 127 20.87 1.85 -8.60
CA GLU A 127 21.83 0.97 -9.27
C GLU A 127 21.99 -0.37 -8.55
N GLU A 128 22.07 -0.36 -7.22
CA GLU A 128 22.10 -1.60 -6.44
C GLU A 128 20.79 -2.39 -6.58
N HIS A 129 19.64 -1.70 -6.55
CA HIS A 129 18.34 -2.36 -6.74
C HIS A 129 18.26 -3.06 -8.11
N TYR A 130 18.69 -2.38 -9.19
CA TYR A 130 18.65 -2.90 -10.56
C TYR A 130 19.96 -3.55 -11.05
N LYS A 131 20.83 -4.00 -10.14
CA LYS A 131 22.18 -4.48 -10.49
C LYS A 131 22.20 -5.59 -11.55
N ASP A 132 21.20 -6.48 -11.55
CA ASP A 132 21.08 -7.58 -12.52
C ASP A 132 20.78 -7.09 -13.94
N LEU A 133 20.34 -5.84 -14.08
CA LEU A 133 20.04 -5.19 -15.35
C LEU A 133 21.19 -4.30 -15.86
N LYS A 134 22.31 -4.20 -15.14
CA LYS A 134 23.43 -3.29 -15.47
C LYS A 134 23.98 -3.49 -16.89
N GLY A 135 23.94 -4.71 -17.42
CA GLY A 135 24.37 -5.04 -18.78
C GLY A 135 23.35 -4.71 -19.88
N LYS A 136 22.17 -4.18 -19.56
CA LYS A 136 21.10 -3.89 -20.53
C LYS A 136 21.23 -2.46 -21.05
N SER A 137 20.98 -2.27 -22.35
CA SER A 137 21.08 -0.95 -23.02
C SER A 137 20.14 0.12 -22.45
N PHE A 138 19.04 -0.29 -21.83
CA PHE A 138 18.08 0.63 -21.19
C PHE A 138 18.43 0.99 -19.74
N PHE A 139 19.47 0.38 -19.15
CA PHE A 139 19.81 0.57 -17.74
C PHE A 139 20.05 2.04 -17.36
N PRO A 140 20.85 2.84 -18.10
CA PRO A 140 21.04 4.25 -17.75
C PRO A 140 19.71 5.02 -17.69
N LYS A 141 18.85 4.81 -18.69
CA LYS A 141 17.52 5.44 -18.74
C LYS A 141 16.60 4.98 -17.61
N LEU A 142 16.74 3.74 -17.15
CA LEU A 142 15.98 3.22 -16.02
C LEU A 142 16.40 3.89 -14.71
N ILE A 143 17.70 4.08 -14.50
CA ILE A 143 18.25 4.76 -13.32
C ILE A 143 17.85 6.24 -13.31
N ASP A 144 18.02 6.95 -14.43
CA ASP A 144 17.59 8.34 -14.56
C ASP A 144 16.09 8.47 -14.32
N TYR A 145 15.30 7.52 -14.81
CA TYR A 145 13.87 7.50 -14.61
C TYR A 145 13.47 7.32 -13.15
N VAL A 146 13.95 6.27 -12.46
CA VAL A 146 13.53 5.99 -11.08
C VAL A 146 14.00 7.07 -10.10
N THR A 147 15.09 7.78 -10.43
CA THR A 147 15.62 8.89 -9.63
C THR A 147 15.06 10.26 -10.02
N SER A 148 14.29 10.37 -11.12
CA SER A 148 13.74 11.64 -11.61
C SER A 148 12.68 12.29 -10.72
N GLY A 149 12.16 11.56 -9.74
CA GLY A 149 11.16 12.06 -8.80
C GLY A 149 10.93 11.10 -7.63
N PRO A 150 10.00 11.42 -6.73
CA PRO A 150 9.74 10.60 -5.56
C PRO A 150 9.05 9.29 -5.95
N VAL A 151 9.32 8.25 -5.17
CA VAL A 151 8.66 6.94 -5.23
C VAL A 151 7.93 6.67 -3.93
N VAL A 152 6.93 5.79 -3.97
CA VAL A 152 6.31 5.25 -2.73
C VAL A 152 6.76 3.81 -2.56
N CYS A 153 7.57 3.59 -1.54
CA CYS A 153 8.08 2.28 -1.14
C CYS A 153 7.07 1.61 -0.22
N MET A 154 6.80 0.33 -0.45
CA MET A 154 5.86 -0.46 0.35
C MET A 154 6.41 -1.86 0.63
N ALA A 155 6.18 -2.36 1.83
CA ALA A 155 6.38 -3.75 2.19
C ALA A 155 5.02 -4.38 2.51
N TRP A 156 4.71 -5.47 1.82
CA TRP A 156 3.46 -6.22 1.97
C TRP A 156 3.74 -7.64 2.42
N GLU A 157 2.91 -8.16 3.31
CA GLU A 157 3.03 -9.49 3.90
C GLU A 157 1.77 -10.33 3.65
N GLY A 158 1.97 -11.62 3.38
CA GLY A 158 0.91 -12.60 3.24
C GLY A 158 1.40 -13.91 2.63
N VAL A 159 0.57 -14.95 2.71
CA VAL A 159 0.86 -16.23 2.05
C VAL A 159 0.82 -16.03 0.53
N GLY A 160 1.89 -16.44 -0.16
CA GLY A 160 2.00 -16.31 -1.61
C GLY A 160 1.96 -14.86 -2.12
N VAL A 161 2.27 -13.87 -1.26
CA VAL A 161 2.10 -12.45 -1.59
C VAL A 161 2.92 -12.01 -2.80
N VAL A 162 4.12 -12.56 -3.01
CA VAL A 162 4.98 -12.22 -4.15
C VAL A 162 4.30 -12.57 -5.48
N ALA A 163 3.92 -13.84 -5.64
CA ALA A 163 3.29 -14.33 -6.87
C ALA A 163 1.94 -13.65 -7.11
N SER A 164 1.16 -13.46 -6.05
CA SER A 164 -0.14 -12.78 -6.12
C SER A 164 0.00 -11.29 -6.48
N ALA A 165 0.97 -10.59 -5.90
CA ALA A 165 1.28 -9.20 -6.23
C ALA A 165 1.73 -9.07 -7.69
N ARG A 166 2.60 -9.96 -8.18
CA ARG A 166 3.00 -10.00 -9.59
C ARG A 166 1.79 -10.17 -10.53
N LYS A 167 0.84 -11.03 -10.16
CA LYS A 167 -0.40 -11.24 -10.91
C LYS A 167 -1.31 -10.01 -10.87
N LEU A 168 -1.45 -9.36 -9.72
CA LEU A 168 -2.23 -8.14 -9.55
C LEU A 168 -1.63 -6.95 -10.32
N ILE A 169 -0.30 -6.86 -10.37
CA ILE A 169 0.43 -5.83 -11.11
C ILE A 169 0.24 -6.00 -12.62
N GLY A 170 0.32 -7.24 -13.12
CA GLY A 170 0.25 -7.56 -14.54
C GLY A 170 1.61 -7.57 -15.24
N SER A 171 1.58 -7.83 -16.56
CA SER A 171 2.78 -7.94 -17.41
C SER A 171 3.67 -6.70 -17.35
N THR A 172 4.98 -6.84 -17.59
CA THR A 172 5.93 -5.71 -17.61
C THR A 172 5.62 -4.71 -18.71
N ASP A 173 5.17 -5.21 -19.86
CA ASP A 173 4.63 -4.42 -20.96
C ASP A 173 3.12 -4.19 -20.73
N PRO A 174 2.68 -2.95 -20.45
CA PRO A 174 1.28 -2.67 -20.16
C PRO A 174 0.32 -3.05 -21.28
N LEU A 175 0.77 -3.01 -22.54
CA LEU A 175 -0.05 -3.41 -23.70
C LEU A 175 -0.33 -4.91 -23.75
N LYS A 176 0.40 -5.69 -22.95
CA LYS A 176 0.22 -7.14 -22.75
C LYS A 176 -0.31 -7.46 -21.35
N ALA A 177 -0.66 -6.45 -20.55
CA ALA A 177 -1.22 -6.64 -19.23
C ALA A 177 -2.74 -6.70 -19.35
N GLU A 178 -3.35 -7.72 -18.75
CA GLU A 178 -4.80 -7.92 -18.85
C GLU A 178 -5.58 -6.81 -18.12
N PRO A 179 -6.77 -6.42 -18.63
CA PRO A 179 -7.69 -5.55 -17.90
C PRO A 179 -7.98 -6.09 -16.48
N GLY A 180 -8.05 -5.18 -15.51
CA GLY A 180 -8.16 -5.49 -14.07
C GLY A 180 -6.81 -5.60 -13.36
N THR A 181 -5.70 -5.75 -14.09
CA THR A 181 -4.35 -5.60 -13.50
C THR A 181 -3.98 -4.13 -13.39
N ILE A 182 -3.07 -3.79 -12.46
CA ILE A 182 -2.65 -2.40 -12.25
C ILE A 182 -2.09 -1.79 -13.54
N ARG A 183 -1.24 -2.51 -14.26
CA ARG A 183 -0.64 -2.00 -15.50
C ARG A 183 -1.61 -2.01 -16.67
N GLY A 184 -2.48 -3.01 -16.78
CA GLY A 184 -3.50 -3.06 -17.83
C GLY A 184 -4.50 -1.90 -17.72
N ASP A 185 -4.85 -1.51 -16.49
CA ASP A 185 -5.79 -0.42 -16.26
C ASP A 185 -5.12 0.97 -16.30
N LEU A 186 -3.87 1.07 -15.85
CA LEU A 186 -3.27 2.37 -15.50
C LEU A 186 -2.02 2.73 -16.31
N ALA A 187 -1.52 1.90 -17.23
CA ALA A 187 -0.31 2.22 -17.99
C ALA A 187 -0.43 1.87 -19.49
N VAL A 188 0.39 2.52 -20.32
CA VAL A 188 0.34 2.37 -21.78
C VAL A 188 1.70 2.07 -22.42
N GLN A 189 2.81 2.16 -21.66
CA GLN A 189 4.16 1.97 -22.18
C GLN A 189 5.11 1.36 -21.13
N THR A 190 5.98 0.44 -21.55
CA THR A 190 6.92 -0.28 -20.67
C THR A 190 7.83 0.63 -19.84
N GLY A 191 8.30 1.74 -20.40
CA GLY A 191 9.15 2.71 -19.69
C GLY A 191 8.41 3.56 -18.64
N ARG A 192 7.07 3.49 -18.61
CA ARG A 192 6.17 4.25 -17.73
C ARG A 192 5.04 3.33 -17.25
N ASN A 193 5.44 2.25 -16.58
CA ASN A 193 4.56 1.17 -16.15
C ASN A 193 4.17 1.22 -14.66
N VAL A 194 4.20 2.42 -14.07
CA VAL A 194 3.62 2.84 -12.77
C VAL A 194 4.07 2.15 -11.48
N VAL A 195 4.35 0.85 -11.50
CA VAL A 195 4.59 0.05 -10.30
C VAL A 195 5.66 -1.02 -10.53
N HIS A 196 6.47 -1.29 -9.53
CA HIS A 196 7.39 -2.42 -9.42
C HIS A 196 6.88 -3.38 -8.33
N GLY A 197 7.19 -4.67 -8.49
CA GLY A 197 7.01 -5.66 -7.43
C GLY A 197 8.04 -6.78 -7.59
N SER A 198 8.56 -7.26 -6.47
CA SER A 198 9.55 -8.35 -6.41
C SER A 198 9.07 -9.57 -7.20
N ASP A 199 10.00 -10.28 -7.84
CA ASP A 199 9.71 -11.42 -8.72
C ASP A 199 9.87 -12.79 -8.03
N SER A 200 10.54 -12.85 -6.88
CA SER A 200 10.69 -14.03 -6.04
C SER A 200 10.66 -13.70 -4.54
N PRO A 201 10.36 -14.67 -3.65
CA PRO A 201 10.45 -14.47 -2.19
C PRO A 201 11.83 -14.01 -1.71
N GLU A 202 12.90 -14.51 -2.33
CA GLU A 202 14.27 -14.12 -2.01
C GLU A 202 14.50 -12.64 -2.36
N ASN A 203 14.05 -12.23 -3.55
CA ASN A 203 14.11 -10.83 -3.97
C ASN A 203 13.19 -9.95 -3.12
N GLY A 204 12.04 -10.44 -2.67
CA GLY A 204 11.18 -9.74 -1.71
C GLY A 204 11.92 -9.34 -0.44
N LYS A 205 12.61 -10.31 0.19
CA LYS A 205 13.42 -10.05 1.39
C LYS A 205 14.60 -9.13 1.12
N ARG A 206 15.34 -9.37 0.02
CA ARG A 206 16.49 -8.53 -0.38
C ARG A 206 16.07 -7.09 -0.61
N GLU A 207 15.01 -6.87 -1.38
CA GLU A 207 14.53 -5.55 -1.73
C GLU A 207 14.00 -4.82 -0.49
N ILE A 208 13.25 -5.48 0.39
CA ILE A 208 12.82 -4.86 1.66
C ILE A 208 14.03 -4.42 2.48
N GLY A 209 15.04 -5.29 2.67
CA GLY A 209 16.25 -4.94 3.43
C GLY A 209 17.13 -3.87 2.77
N LEU A 210 17.00 -3.67 1.46
CA LEU A 210 17.68 -2.59 0.73
C LEU A 210 16.96 -1.25 0.90
N TRP A 211 15.62 -1.26 0.87
CA TRP A 211 14.82 -0.04 0.84
C TRP A 211 14.32 0.41 2.21
N PHE A 212 14.27 -0.46 3.21
CA PHE A 212 13.78 -0.17 4.55
C PHE A 212 14.80 -0.53 5.63
N ASN A 213 14.90 0.32 6.64
CA ASN A 213 15.54 -0.03 7.90
C ASN A 213 14.60 -0.91 8.73
N GLU A 214 15.15 -1.71 9.64
CA GLU A 214 14.35 -2.61 10.50
C GLU A 214 13.27 -1.86 11.30
N ALA A 215 13.57 -0.65 11.77
CA ALA A 215 12.62 0.19 12.52
C ALA A 215 11.47 0.75 11.66
N GLU A 216 11.59 0.73 10.34
CA GLU A 216 10.53 1.19 9.42
C GLU A 216 9.53 0.06 9.08
N ILE A 217 9.81 -1.18 9.51
CA ILE A 217 8.93 -2.32 9.33
C ILE A 217 8.18 -2.58 10.64
N VAL A 218 6.86 -2.45 10.59
CA VAL A 218 5.98 -2.57 11.76
C VAL A 218 5.25 -3.90 11.75
N GLN A 219 5.38 -4.65 12.84
CA GLN A 219 4.63 -5.87 13.06
C GLN A 219 3.33 -5.59 13.84
N TRP A 220 2.22 -6.07 13.28
CA TRP A 220 0.89 -5.92 13.85
C TRP A 220 -0.03 -7.04 13.36
N THR A 221 -1.16 -7.24 14.04
CA THR A 221 -2.15 -8.27 13.71
C THR A 221 -3.42 -7.62 13.15
N PRO A 222 -3.79 -7.89 11.89
CA PRO A 222 -5.04 -7.41 11.33
C PRO A 222 -6.24 -8.00 12.06
N ALA A 223 -7.22 -7.16 12.42
CA ALA A 223 -8.47 -7.63 13.05
C ALA A 223 -9.23 -8.63 12.16
N GLN A 224 -9.08 -8.50 10.84
CA GLN A 224 -9.70 -9.38 9.86
C GLN A 224 -8.89 -10.67 9.56
N ALA A 225 -7.78 -10.93 10.27
CA ALA A 225 -6.88 -12.04 9.96
C ALA A 225 -7.59 -13.41 9.94
N ALA A 226 -8.48 -13.66 10.90
CA ALA A 226 -9.26 -14.91 11.01
C ALA A 226 -10.33 -15.07 9.92
N TRP A 227 -10.64 -14.02 9.15
CA TRP A 227 -11.58 -14.07 8.02
C TRP A 227 -10.88 -14.19 6.66
N LEU A 228 -9.56 -13.99 6.64
CA LEU A 228 -8.74 -14.08 5.42
C LEU A 228 -7.92 -15.37 5.34
N ARG A 229 -7.64 -16.00 6.49
CA ARG A 229 -6.81 -17.20 6.61
C ARG A 229 -7.43 -18.15 7.63
N GLU A 230 -7.33 -19.45 7.35
CA GLU A 230 -7.81 -20.55 8.20
C GLU A 230 -6.80 -20.96 9.28
#